data_AF-A0A9N8N2P8-F1
#
_entry.id   AF-A0A9N8N2P8-F1
#
_cell.length_a   1.000
_cell.length_b   1.000
_cell.length_c   1.000
_cell.angle_alpha   90.00
_cell.angle_beta   90.00
_cell.angle_gamma   90.00
#
_symmetry.space_group_name_H-M   'P 1'
#
loop_
_entity.id
_entity.type
_entity.pdbx_description
1 polymer ?
#
loop_
_entity_poly.entity_id
_entity_poly.type
_entity_poly.pdbx_seq_one_letter_code
_entity_poly.pdbx_strand_id
1 'polypeptide(L)'
;MKRLVWFLVAVLALTGCAQMPAQNAARPDKAPNEVISFEIPPDALGAHDPQLSAVLAKAGALAAAQPQSTVVLVTALGQDFAYLNQAVWKGVPAQRMSKVSFENRTAGLGQPYSVSVRTVQ
;
A
#
# COMPACT_ATOMS: atom_id res chain seq x y z
N MET A 1 0.87 64.26 -31.53
CA MET A 1 1.89 64.10 -30.47
C MET A 1 1.67 62.71 -29.85
N LYS A 2 2.23 61.63 -30.42
CA LYS A 2 3.61 61.14 -30.23
C LYS A 2 3.91 60.94 -28.75
N ARG A 3 3.64 59.74 -28.22
CA ARG A 3 4.37 59.13 -27.10
C ARG A 3 3.87 57.69 -26.84
N LEU A 4 4.82 56.76 -27.04
CA LEU A 4 4.95 55.46 -26.38
C LEU A 4 3.97 54.36 -26.77
N VAL A 5 4.06 53.94 -28.04
CA VAL A 5 4.18 52.51 -28.33
C VAL A 5 5.58 52.12 -27.88
N TRP A 6 5.69 51.28 -26.85
CA TRP A 6 6.81 50.39 -26.51
C TRP A 6 6.56 49.87 -25.10
N PHE A 7 6.15 48.61 -24.98
CA PHE A 7 6.73 47.64 -24.05
C PHE A 7 5.99 46.31 -24.26
N LEU A 8 6.45 45.60 -25.28
CA LEU A 8 6.35 44.16 -25.38
C LEU A 8 7.16 43.56 -24.20
N VAL A 9 6.74 42.38 -23.74
CA VAL A 9 7.44 41.46 -22.82
C VAL A 9 7.20 41.66 -21.32
N ALA A 10 6.34 40.81 -20.75
CA ALA A 10 6.60 40.04 -19.52
C ALA A 10 5.42 39.06 -19.31
N VAL A 11 5.53 37.79 -19.71
CA VAL A 11 6.12 36.69 -18.91
C VAL A 11 5.10 36.11 -17.92
N LEU A 12 4.65 34.91 -18.30
CA LEU A 12 4.15 33.77 -17.53
C LEU A 12 2.82 33.86 -16.78
N ALA A 13 1.89 33.06 -17.28
CA ALA A 13 0.72 32.54 -16.59
C ALA A 13 1.11 31.92 -15.24
N LEU A 14 0.66 32.52 -14.14
CA LEU A 14 0.54 31.85 -12.85
C LEU A 14 -0.70 30.95 -12.87
N THR A 15 -0.63 29.85 -13.61
CA THR A 15 -1.42 28.65 -13.27
C THR A 15 -0.51 27.78 -12.41
N GLY A 16 -0.36 28.17 -11.14
CA GLY A 16 0.12 27.26 -10.12
C GLY A 16 -0.96 26.19 -9.91
N CYS A 17 -0.96 25.15 -10.76
CA CYS A 17 -1.54 23.89 -10.35
C CYS A 17 -0.85 23.54 -9.04
N ALA A 18 -1.63 23.43 -7.95
CA ALA A 18 -1.17 22.77 -6.75
C ALA A 18 -0.69 21.38 -7.19
N GLN A 19 0.62 21.25 -7.38
CA GLN A 19 1.23 20.01 -7.77
C GLN A 19 1.12 19.13 -6.53
N MET A 20 0.03 18.37 -6.46
CA MET A 20 -0.12 17.24 -5.55
C MET A 20 1.20 16.50 -5.60
N PRO A 21 1.91 16.34 -4.46
CA PRO A 21 3.08 15.49 -4.45
C PRO A 21 2.61 14.15 -4.96
N ALA A 22 3.09 13.75 -6.14
CA ALA A 22 2.97 12.39 -6.58
C ALA A 22 3.67 11.59 -5.47
N GLN A 23 2.87 10.94 -4.63
CA GLN A 23 3.33 9.87 -3.73
C GLN A 23 3.72 8.69 -4.62
N ASN A 24 4.76 8.91 -5.43
CA ASN A 24 5.53 7.85 -6.01
C ASN A 24 6.57 7.49 -4.94
N ALA A 25 6.08 6.95 -3.82
CA ALA A 25 6.93 6.15 -2.96
C ALA A 25 7.53 5.11 -3.90
N ALA A 26 8.85 5.13 -4.06
CA ALA A 26 9.55 4.20 -4.92
C ALA A 26 9.14 2.80 -4.47
N ARG A 27 8.28 2.14 -5.27
CA ARG A 27 7.81 0.79 -4.98
C ARG A 27 9.07 -0.07 -4.94
N PRO A 28 9.46 -0.65 -3.79
CA PRO A 28 10.61 -1.53 -3.76
C PRO A 28 10.36 -2.62 -4.79
N ASP A 29 11.40 -2.91 -5.58
CA ASP A 29 11.41 -3.83 -6.72
C ASP A 29 10.37 -4.94 -6.56
N LYS A 30 9.36 -4.93 -7.44
CA LYS A 30 8.23 -5.88 -7.36
C LYS A 30 8.80 -7.29 -7.34
N ALA A 31 8.59 -8.01 -6.25
CA ALA A 31 9.11 -9.37 -6.16
C ALA A 31 8.52 -10.20 -7.32
N PRO A 32 9.30 -11.08 -7.97
CA PRO A 32 8.87 -11.77 -9.19
C PRO A 32 7.59 -12.60 -9.02
N ASN A 33 7.24 -12.98 -7.78
CA ASN A 33 6.05 -13.76 -7.44
C ASN A 33 4.98 -12.94 -6.72
N GLU A 34 5.08 -11.61 -6.75
CA GLU A 34 4.15 -10.72 -6.07
C GLU A 34 2.82 -10.62 -6.82
N VAL A 35 1.76 -11.09 -6.17
CA VAL A 35 0.37 -10.98 -6.64
C VAL A 35 -0.14 -9.56 -6.38
N ILE A 36 0.05 -9.07 -5.15
CA ILE A 36 -0.31 -7.71 -4.74
C ILE A 36 0.62 -7.25 -3.62
N SER A 37 0.85 -5.94 -3.56
CA SER A 37 1.45 -5.26 -2.42
C SER A 37 0.84 -3.88 -2.29
N PHE A 38 0.44 -3.52 -1.08
CA PHE A 38 -0.08 -2.20 -0.77
C PHE A 38 0.45 -1.72 0.58
N GLU A 39 0.59 -0.40 0.68
CA GLU A 39 0.98 0.27 1.91
C GLU A 39 -0.26 0.56 2.76
N ILE A 40 -0.08 0.50 4.07
CA ILE A 40 -1.11 0.82 5.04
C ILE A 40 -0.89 2.27 5.49
N PRO A 41 -1.90 3.15 5.38
CA PRO A 41 -1.81 4.51 5.88
C PRO A 41 -1.51 4.51 7.39
N PRO A 42 -0.57 5.35 7.87
CA PRO A 42 -0.13 5.35 9.26
C PRO A 42 -1.26 5.68 10.26
N ASP A 43 -2.27 6.44 9.84
CA ASP A 43 -3.45 6.81 10.62
C ASP A 43 -4.49 5.69 10.74
N ALA A 44 -4.52 4.73 9.81
CA ALA A 44 -5.55 3.69 9.75
C ALA A 44 -5.40 2.61 10.84
N LEU A 45 -4.19 2.43 11.39
CA LEU A 45 -3.91 1.39 12.37
C LEU A 45 -4.34 1.76 13.78
N GLY A 46 -4.06 3.00 14.21
CA GLY A 46 -4.42 3.48 15.55
C GLY A 46 -5.94 3.47 15.80
N ALA A 47 -6.75 3.58 14.73
CA ALA A 47 -8.20 3.54 14.82
C ALA A 47 -8.80 2.13 14.65
N HIS A 48 -7.99 1.10 14.34
CA HIS A 48 -8.49 -0.21 13.90
C HIS A 48 -9.61 -0.08 12.84
N ASP A 49 -9.34 0.71 11.80
CA ASP A 49 -10.36 1.09 10.82
C ASP A 49 -11.06 -0.15 10.18
N PRO A 50 -12.40 -0.23 10.25
CA PRO A 50 -13.18 -1.27 9.58
C PRO A 50 -12.91 -1.39 8.07
N GLN A 51 -12.63 -0.27 7.39
CA GLN A 51 -12.32 -0.28 5.96
C GLN A 51 -10.98 -0.95 5.69
N LEU A 52 -9.95 -0.64 6.49
CA LEU A 52 -8.66 -1.34 6.43
C LEU A 52 -8.84 -2.83 6.70
N SER A 53 -9.60 -3.20 7.74
CA SER A 53 -9.93 -4.60 8.03
C SER A 53 -10.58 -5.31 6.83
N ALA A 54 -11.49 -4.65 6.12
CA ALA A 54 -12.14 -5.21 4.93
C ALA A 54 -11.15 -5.40 3.77
N VAL A 55 -10.21 -4.47 3.57
CA VAL A 55 -9.15 -4.59 2.56
C VAL A 55 -8.21 -5.75 2.90
N LEU A 56 -7.81 -5.88 4.17
CA LEU A 56 -6.97 -6.98 4.65
C LEU A 56 -7.67 -8.34 4.47
N ALA A 57 -8.96 -8.43 4.79
CA ALA A 57 -9.73 -9.65 4.54
C ALA A 57 -9.77 -9.99 3.03
N LYS A 58 -9.94 -8.99 2.15
CA LYS A 58 -9.85 -9.23 0.69
C LYS A 58 -8.47 -9.72 0.27
N ALA A 59 -7.39 -9.21 0.86
CA ALA A 59 -6.04 -9.70 0.61
C ALA A 59 -5.89 -11.17 1.04
N GLY A 60 -6.47 -11.57 2.18
CA GLY A 60 -6.51 -12.96 2.62
C GLY A 60 -7.30 -13.87 1.69
N ALA A 61 -8.49 -13.42 1.26
CA ALA A 61 -9.30 -14.13 0.27
C ALA A 61 -8.54 -14.29 -1.06
N LEU A 62 -7.84 -13.25 -1.51
CA LEU A 62 -7.01 -13.28 -2.71
C LEU A 62 -5.84 -14.25 -2.59
N ALA A 63 -5.15 -14.27 -1.43
CA ALA A 63 -4.07 -15.20 -1.14
C ALA A 63 -4.57 -16.65 -1.19
N ALA A 64 -5.74 -16.91 -0.61
CA ALA A 64 -6.37 -18.23 -0.59
C ALA A 64 -6.87 -18.67 -1.98
N ALA A 65 -7.29 -17.72 -2.82
CA ALA A 65 -7.79 -17.98 -4.17
C ALA A 65 -6.68 -18.38 -5.15
N GLN A 66 -5.40 -18.11 -4.84
CA GLN A 66 -4.31 -18.49 -5.72
C GLN A 66 -4.24 -20.01 -5.95
N PRO A 67 -3.84 -20.47 -7.15
CA PRO A 67 -3.69 -21.90 -7.43
C PRO A 67 -2.58 -22.54 -6.59
N GLN A 68 -1.45 -21.82 -6.50
CA GLN A 68 -0.27 -22.18 -5.73
C GLN A 68 -0.44 -21.78 -4.27
N SER A 69 0.40 -22.33 -3.40
CA SER A 69 0.53 -21.83 -2.03
C SER A 69 0.99 -20.38 -2.05
N THR A 70 0.63 -19.62 -1.03
CA THR A 70 0.95 -18.20 -0.91
C THR A 70 1.55 -17.87 0.44
N VAL A 71 2.36 -16.81 0.44
CA VAL A 71 2.89 -16.15 1.63
C VAL A 71 2.31 -14.75 1.69
N VAL A 72 1.65 -14.42 2.80
CA VAL A 72 1.28 -13.06 3.15
C VAL A 72 2.41 -12.48 3.99
N LEU A 73 3.15 -11.54 3.44
CA LEU A 73 4.18 -10.80 4.17
C LEU A 73 3.58 -9.49 4.70
N VAL A 74 3.57 -9.36 6.01
CA VAL A 74 3.12 -8.16 6.73
C VAL A 74 4.34 -7.42 7.28
N THR A 75 4.55 -6.19 6.81
CA THR A 75 5.60 -5.31 7.34
C THR A 75 4.96 -4.24 8.21
N ALA A 76 5.20 -4.27 9.52
CA ALA A 76 4.56 -3.37 10.50
C ALA A 76 5.36 -3.32 11.81
N LEU A 77 4.90 -2.57 12.81
CA LEU A 77 5.43 -2.71 14.17
C LEU A 77 4.91 -3.99 14.85
N GLY A 78 5.69 -4.49 15.81
CA GLY A 78 5.40 -5.72 16.54
C GLY A 78 4.00 -5.77 17.16
N GLN A 79 3.55 -4.66 17.72
CA GLN A 79 2.24 -4.53 18.38
C GLN A 79 1.05 -4.66 17.42
N ASP A 80 1.23 -4.36 16.14
CA ASP A 80 0.14 -4.30 15.16
C ASP A 80 -0.05 -5.64 14.43
N PHE A 81 0.92 -6.55 14.49
CA PHE A 81 0.86 -7.84 13.80
C PHE A 81 -0.37 -8.66 14.19
N ALA A 82 -0.80 -8.63 15.45
CA ALA A 82 -1.97 -9.37 15.90
C ALA A 82 -3.23 -8.94 15.14
N TYR A 83 -3.48 -7.63 15.09
CA TYR A 83 -4.62 -7.06 14.37
C TYR A 83 -4.54 -7.34 12.87
N LEU A 84 -3.38 -7.06 12.26
CA LEU A 84 -3.18 -7.22 10.82
C LEU A 84 -3.36 -8.67 10.37
N ASN A 85 -2.69 -9.61 11.06
CA ASN A 85 -2.78 -11.02 10.71
C ASN A 85 -4.19 -11.55 10.91
N GLN A 86 -4.85 -11.17 12.01
CA GLN A 86 -6.23 -11.59 12.24
C GLN A 86 -7.18 -11.06 11.16
N ALA A 87 -7.03 -9.79 10.76
CA ALA A 87 -7.87 -9.19 9.72
C ALA A 87 -7.67 -9.88 8.37
N VAL A 88 -6.45 -10.24 8.00
CA VAL A 88 -6.18 -11.02 6.78
C VAL A 88 -6.76 -12.43 6.91
N TRP A 89 -6.54 -13.12 8.04
CA TRP A 89 -7.05 -14.47 8.28
C TRP A 89 -8.58 -14.56 8.18
N LYS A 90 -9.32 -13.52 8.59
CA LYS A 90 -10.79 -13.46 8.44
C LYS A 90 -11.26 -13.66 6.99
N GLY A 91 -10.42 -13.32 6.01
CA GLY A 91 -10.72 -13.50 4.60
C GLY A 91 -10.36 -14.86 4.02
N VAL A 92 -9.59 -15.68 4.75
CA VAL A 92 -9.12 -16.98 4.26
C VAL A 92 -10.16 -18.05 4.59
N PRO A 93 -10.75 -18.74 3.58
CA PRO A 93 -11.66 -19.85 3.83
C PRO A 93 -10.95 -21.00 4.55
N ALA A 94 -11.63 -21.64 5.51
CA ALA A 94 -11.07 -22.73 6.32
C ALA A 94 -10.43 -23.85 5.47
N GLN A 95 -11.04 -24.21 4.33
CA GLN A 95 -10.52 -25.27 3.44
C GLN A 95 -9.21 -24.89 2.73
N ARG A 96 -8.84 -23.60 2.73
CA ARG A 96 -7.68 -23.06 2.03
C ARG A 96 -6.59 -22.56 2.97
N MET A 97 -6.79 -22.65 4.29
CA MET A 97 -5.82 -22.15 5.28
C MET A 97 -4.44 -22.81 5.14
N SER A 98 -4.37 -24.10 4.79
CA SER A 98 -3.09 -24.81 4.61
C SER A 98 -2.26 -24.34 3.41
N LYS A 99 -2.87 -23.58 2.48
CA LYS A 99 -2.18 -22.99 1.34
C LYS A 99 -1.65 -21.58 1.62
N VAL A 100 -2.01 -20.98 2.76
CA VAL A 100 -1.63 -19.59 3.08
C VAL A 100 -0.72 -19.60 4.30
N SER A 101 0.48 -19.06 4.13
CA SER A 101 1.44 -18.84 5.21
C SER A 101 1.59 -17.35 5.49
N PHE A 102 2.03 -17.01 6.70
CA PHE A 102 2.29 -15.61 7.09
C PHE A 102 3.75 -15.41 7.46
N GLU A 103 4.27 -14.27 7.05
CA GLU A 103 5.56 -13.77 7.48
C GLU A 103 5.39 -12.36 8.04
N ASN A 104 5.93 -12.11 9.23
CA ASN A 104 5.92 -10.80 9.84
C ASN A 104 7.33 -10.21 9.78
N ARG A 105 7.44 -8.98 9.28
CA ARG A 105 8.68 -8.23 9.24
C ARG A 105 8.50 -6.91 9.98
N THR A 106 9.41 -6.62 10.90
CA THR A 106 9.34 -5.32 11.59
C THR A 106 9.68 -4.20 10.61
N ALA A 107 8.81 -3.20 10.50
CA ALA A 107 9.06 -2.02 9.69
C ALA A 107 10.27 -1.25 10.23
N GLY A 108 11.12 -0.77 9.33
CA GLY A 108 12.21 0.14 9.70
C GLY A 108 11.68 1.49 10.16
N LEU A 109 12.51 2.28 10.85
CA LEU A 109 12.14 3.64 11.26
C LEU A 109 11.76 4.48 10.03
N GLY A 110 10.58 5.09 10.08
CA GLY A 110 10.05 5.90 8.97
C GLY A 110 9.62 5.13 7.73
N GLN A 111 9.65 3.79 7.76
CA GLN A 111 9.14 2.97 6.66
C GLN A 111 7.63 2.78 6.79
N PRO A 112 6.88 2.86 5.67
CA PRO A 112 5.45 2.60 5.69
C PRO A 112 5.19 1.13 6.02
N TYR A 113 4.03 0.87 6.61
CA TYR A 113 3.60 -0.51 6.82
C TYR A 113 3.04 -1.03 5.51
N SER A 114 3.12 -2.34 5.30
CA SER A 114 2.62 -2.93 4.07
C SER A 114 2.14 -4.35 4.29
N VAL A 115 1.25 -4.77 3.39
CA VAL A 115 0.85 -6.17 3.24
C VAL A 115 1.07 -6.55 1.79
N SER A 116 1.79 -7.65 1.60
CA SER A 116 2.01 -8.23 0.27
C SER A 116 1.64 -9.69 0.25
N VAL A 117 1.14 -10.15 -0.89
CA VAL A 117 0.81 -11.55 -1.16
C VAL A 117 1.72 -12.03 -2.27
N ARG A 118 2.41 -13.13 -2.01
CA ARG A 118 3.36 -13.75 -2.93
C ARG A 118 2.99 -15.21 -3.14
N THR A 119 3.13 -15.73 -4.36
CA THR A 119 3.04 -17.17 -4.58
C THR A 119 4.40 -17.83 -4.29
N VAL A 120 4.36 -19.05 -3.74
CA VAL A 120 5.55 -19.92 -3.70
C VAL A 120 5.61 -20.62 -5.05
N GLN A 121 6.70 -20.42 -5.78
CA GLN A 121 6.97 -21.11 -7.05
C GLN A 121 7.31 -22.57 -6.80
#